data_AF-A0A2I0UDP5-F1
#
_entry.id   AF-A0A2I0UDP5-F1
#
_cell.length_a   1.000
_cell.length_b   1.000
_cell.length_c   1.000
_cell.angle_alpha   90.00
_cell.angle_beta   90.00
_cell.angle_gamma   90.00
#
_symmetry.space_group_name_H-M   'P 1'
#
loop_
_entity.id
_entity.type
_entity.pdbx_description
1 polymer ?
#
loop_
_entity_poly.entity_id
_entity_poly.type
_entity_poly.pdbx_seq_one_letter_code
_entity_poly.pdbx_strand_id
1 'polypeptide(L)'
;MVPEDWRKANGTPLFKKGKKEDPGNYRPVNFISIPGKVMEPLILETFSRHKEDKKVIRGSQHGFMKVKTCLTSLLITFYDEMTGLVDEGRATDVVYPDFRMDFDTVSHKILMEKLMKYGLDE
;
A
#
# COMPACT_ATOMS: atom_id res chain seq x y z
N MET A 1 -9.55 -27.07 4.29
CA MET A 1 -10.82 -26.32 4.32
C MET A 1 -10.64 -25.16 5.30
N VAL A 2 -10.88 -23.93 4.86
CA VAL A 2 -10.84 -22.74 5.73
C VAL A 2 -12.27 -22.49 6.25
N PRO A 3 -12.48 -22.24 7.55
CA PRO A 3 -13.81 -21.95 8.10
C PRO A 3 -14.47 -20.77 7.38
N GLU A 4 -15.78 -20.84 7.12
CA GLU A 4 -16.48 -19.79 6.40
C GLU A 4 -16.43 -18.44 7.14
N ASP A 5 -16.37 -18.47 8.47
CA ASP A 5 -16.23 -17.30 9.33
C ASP A 5 -14.89 -16.58 9.14
N TRP A 6 -13.87 -17.24 8.58
CA TRP A 6 -12.60 -16.58 8.24
C TRP A 6 -12.67 -15.87 6.90
N ARG A 7 -13.67 -16.19 6.07
CA ARG A 7 -13.93 -15.53 4.78
C ARG A 7 -14.83 -14.29 4.94
N LYS A 8 -15.53 -14.16 6.06
CA LYS A 8 -16.42 -13.02 6.35
C LYS A 8 -15.69 -12.00 7.22
N ALA A 9 -15.77 -10.74 6.83
CA ALA A 9 -15.30 -9.61 7.63
C ALA A 9 -16.48 -8.70 7.97
N ASN A 10 -16.53 -8.22 9.21
CA ASN A 10 -17.52 -7.24 9.62
C ASN A 10 -17.04 -5.85 9.21
N GLY A 11 -17.71 -5.22 8.25
CA GLY A 11 -17.37 -3.88 7.77
C GLY A 11 -18.05 -2.79 8.60
N THR A 12 -17.27 -1.92 9.24
CA THR A 12 -17.78 -0.69 9.87
C THR A 12 -17.31 0.52 9.05
N PRO A 13 -18.22 1.38 8.57
CA PRO A 13 -17.84 2.58 7.85
C PRO A 13 -17.25 3.62 8.82
N LEU A 14 -16.00 4.01 8.58
CA LEU A 14 -15.32 5.08 9.32
C LEU A 14 -15.39 6.38 8.52
N PHE A 15 -15.96 7.42 9.12
CA PHE A 15 -16.03 8.74 8.48
C PHE A 15 -14.62 9.35 8.33
N LYS A 16 -14.26 9.78 7.12
CA LYS A 16 -12.93 10.35 6.82
C LYS A 16 -12.93 11.88 6.82
N LYS A 17 -13.72 12.53 5.95
CA LYS A 17 -13.81 13.99 5.80
C LYS A 17 -14.98 14.38 4.89
N GLY A 18 -15.48 15.62 4.95
CA GLY A 18 -16.50 16.13 4.03
C GLY A 18 -17.92 16.08 4.58
N LYS A 19 -18.91 15.87 3.70
CA LYS A 19 -20.34 15.77 4.07
C LYS A 19 -20.66 14.35 4.53
N LYS A 20 -21.39 14.19 5.64
CA LYS A 20 -21.73 12.88 6.22
C LYS A 20 -22.79 12.13 5.39
N GLU A 21 -23.47 12.83 4.51
CA GLU A 21 -24.54 12.29 3.67
C GLU A 21 -24.00 11.62 2.40
N ASP A 22 -22.73 11.86 2.05
CA ASP A 22 -22.07 11.25 0.90
C ASP A 22 -21.33 9.97 1.32
N PRO A 23 -21.77 8.78 0.83
CA PRO A 23 -21.13 7.50 1.15
C PRO A 23 -19.65 7.45 0.76
N GLY A 24 -19.22 8.23 -0.24
CA GLY A 24 -17.82 8.30 -0.68
C GLY A 24 -16.87 8.92 0.34
N ASN A 25 -17.39 9.52 1.41
CA ASN A 25 -16.62 10.11 2.50
C ASN A 25 -16.34 9.14 3.66
N TYR A 26 -16.80 7.89 3.53
CA TYR A 26 -16.54 6.83 4.49
C TYR A 26 -15.50 5.87 3.93
N ARG A 27 -14.66 5.35 4.83
CA ARG A 27 -13.74 4.25 4.56
C ARG A 27 -14.28 3.00 5.22
N PRO A 28 -14.53 1.90 4.47
CA PRO A 28 -14.88 0.64 5.10
C PRO A 28 -13.67 0.13 5.89
N VAL A 29 -13.87 -0.14 7.17
CA VAL A 29 -12.88 -0.83 8.02
C VAL A 29 -13.41 -2.23 8.28
N ASN A 30 -12.69 -3.23 7.78
CA ASN A 30 -13.06 -4.63 7.89
C ASN A 30 -12.43 -5.24 9.14
N PHE A 31 -13.26 -5.73 10.06
CA PHE A 31 -12.83 -6.55 11.18
C PHE A 31 -12.77 -8.01 10.72
N ILE A 32 -11.55 -8.53 10.65
CA ILE A 32 -11.28 -9.95 10.41
C ILE A 32 -11.41 -10.77 11.69
N SER A 33 -11.57 -12.08 11.54
CA SER A 33 -11.65 -13.03 12.67
C SER A 33 -10.36 -13.00 13.52
N ILE A 34 -10.46 -13.37 14.80
CA ILE A 34 -9.30 -13.42 15.72
C ILE A 34 -8.15 -14.27 15.15
N PRO A 35 -8.39 -15.46 14.58
CA PRO A 35 -7.32 -16.21 13.93
C PRO A 35 -6.74 -15.49 12.71
N GLY A 36 -7.57 -14.81 11.91
CA GLY A 36 -7.10 -13.99 10.79
C GLY A 36 -6.14 -12.89 11.25
N LYS A 37 -6.46 -12.22 12.35
CA LYS A 37 -5.62 -11.17 12.96
C LYS A 37 -4.30 -11.70 13.51
N VAL A 38 -4.27 -12.95 13.96
CA VAL A 38 -3.02 -13.61 14.39
C VAL A 38 -2.16 -14.03 13.19
N MET A 39 -2.77 -14.40 12.06
CA MET A 39 -2.05 -14.77 10.84
C MET A 39 -1.53 -13.57 10.05
N GLU A 40 -2.18 -12.41 10.13
CA GLU A 40 -1.79 -11.19 9.40
C GLU A 40 -0.30 -10.84 9.55
N PRO A 41 0.27 -10.76 10.78
CA PRO A 41 1.69 -10.48 10.96
C PRO A 41 2.61 -11.52 10.30
N LEU A 42 2.24 -12.80 10.33
CA LEU A 42 3.03 -13.89 9.73
C LEU A 42 3.07 -13.79 8.19
N ILE A 43 1.91 -13.48 7.59
CA ILE A 43 1.80 -13.24 6.15
C ILE A 43 2.62 -12.00 5.77
N LEU A 44 2.50 -10.93 6.55
CA LEU A 44 3.24 -9.69 6.33
C LEU A 44 4.75 -9.91 6.41
N GLU A 45 5.22 -10.69 7.38
CA GLU A 45 6.64 -11.03 7.55
C GLU A 45 7.17 -11.82 6.35
N THR A 46 6.42 -12.85 5.92
CA THR A 46 6.79 -13.68 4.76
C THR A 46 6.86 -12.84 3.49
N PHE A 47 5.86 -11.99 3.26
CA PHE A 47 5.83 -11.08 2.12
C PHE A 47 6.95 -10.04 2.18
N SER A 48 7.29 -9.54 3.37
CA SER A 48 8.36 -8.56 3.55
C SER A 48 9.72 -9.15 3.20
N ARG A 49 10.01 -10.37 3.68
CA ARG A 49 11.24 -11.10 3.34
C ARG A 49 11.34 -11.33 1.84
N HIS A 50 10.27 -11.86 1.24
CA HIS A 50 10.20 -12.10 -0.21
C HIS A 50 10.46 -10.86 -1.06
N LYS A 51 9.89 -9.73 -0.64
CA LYS A 51 10.06 -8.43 -1.29
C LYS A 51 11.51 -7.94 -1.23
N GLU A 52 12.21 -8.18 -0.13
CA GLU A 52 13.63 -7.83 0.04
C GLU A 52 14.52 -8.73 -0.83
N ASP A 53 14.28 -10.05 -0.81
CA ASP A 53 15.09 -11.04 -1.54
C ASP A 53 14.99 -10.87 -3.06
N LYS A 54 13.75 -10.71 -3.59
CA LYS A 54 13.51 -10.59 -5.04
C LYS A 54 13.55 -9.16 -5.57
N LYS A 55 13.84 -8.15 -4.72
CA LYS A 55 13.83 -6.71 -5.07
C LYS A 55 12.60 -6.30 -5.89
N VAL A 56 11.43 -6.83 -5.52
CA VAL A 56 10.16 -6.67 -6.28
C VAL A 56 9.73 -5.20 -6.37
N ILE A 57 10.07 -4.42 -5.36
CA ILE A 57 9.68 -3.03 -5.22
C ILE A 57 10.86 -2.11 -5.54
N ARG A 58 10.62 -1.10 -6.39
CA ARG A 58 11.63 -0.12 -6.80
C ARG A 58 12.18 0.64 -5.60
N GLY A 59 13.47 0.97 -5.65
CA GLY A 59 14.17 1.76 -4.62
C GLY A 59 13.59 3.16 -4.37
N SER A 60 12.75 3.69 -5.24
CA SER A 60 12.05 4.97 -5.04
C SER A 60 10.74 4.83 -4.23
N GLN A 61 10.24 3.63 -4.00
CA GLN A 61 9.08 3.42 -3.13
C GLN A 61 9.48 3.66 -1.67
N HIS A 62 8.73 4.52 -0.98
CA HIS A 62 8.94 4.85 0.43
C HIS A 62 7.77 4.40 1.31
N GLY A 63 6.54 4.49 0.82
CA GLY A 63 5.35 4.01 1.55
C GLY A 63 5.43 2.51 1.83
N PHE A 64 5.09 2.12 3.06
CA PHE A 64 5.08 0.73 3.54
C PHE A 64 6.43 0.00 3.42
N MET A 65 7.54 0.73 3.60
CA MET A 65 8.89 0.17 3.68
C MET A 65 9.40 0.24 5.12
N LYS A 66 9.97 -0.86 5.65
CA LYS A 66 10.40 -0.97 7.06
C LYS A 66 11.43 0.09 7.49
N VAL A 67 12.25 0.57 6.56
CA VAL A 67 13.38 1.49 6.85
C VAL A 67 13.14 2.91 6.33
N LYS A 68 12.14 3.12 5.46
CA LYS A 68 11.94 4.43 4.83
C LYS A 68 10.78 5.16 5.46
N THR A 69 11.05 6.36 5.97
CA THR A 69 10.06 7.24 6.58
C THR A 69 9.61 8.31 5.58
N CYS A 70 8.51 8.99 5.89
CA CYS A 70 8.02 10.13 5.11
C CYS A 70 9.09 11.23 4.97
N LEU A 71 9.87 11.45 6.04
CA LEU A 71 10.98 12.43 6.04
C LEU A 71 12.09 12.02 5.08
N THR A 72 12.51 10.75 5.07
CA THR A 72 13.52 10.27 4.11
C THR A 72 13.04 10.37 2.66
N SER A 73 11.74 10.15 2.41
CA SER A 73 11.15 10.26 1.06
C SER A 73 11.10 11.70 0.55
N LEU A 74 10.61 12.62 1.39
CA LEU A 74 10.46 14.02 1.00
C LEU A 74 11.83 14.71 1.01
N LEU A 75 12.50 14.75 2.16
CA LEU A 75 13.67 15.60 2.38
C LEU A 75 14.94 15.08 1.74
N ILE A 76 15.15 13.75 1.71
CA ILE A 76 16.42 13.19 1.26
C ILE A 76 16.35 12.83 -0.22
N THR A 77 15.32 12.13 -0.68
CA THR A 77 15.30 11.70 -2.09
C THR A 77 14.72 12.74 -3.03
N PHE A 78 13.59 13.36 -2.67
CA PHE A 78 12.91 14.25 -3.58
C PHE A 78 13.59 15.63 -3.65
N TYR A 79 13.89 16.26 -2.51
CA TYR A 79 14.56 17.57 -2.56
C TYR A 79 15.95 17.50 -3.18
N ASP A 80 16.76 16.48 -2.88
CA ASP A 80 18.11 16.32 -3.47
C ASP A 80 18.06 16.16 -5.00
N GLU A 81 17.15 15.33 -5.51
CA GLU A 81 16.92 15.15 -6.95
C GLU A 81 16.45 16.45 -7.61
N MET A 82 15.52 17.16 -6.97
CA MET A 82 15.00 18.43 -7.48
C MET A 82 16.07 19.53 -7.45
N THR A 83 16.87 19.63 -6.40
CA THR A 83 17.96 20.61 -6.31
C THR A 83 19.03 20.34 -7.36
N GLY A 84 19.41 19.07 -7.59
CA GLY A 84 20.36 18.70 -8.64
C GLY A 84 19.87 19.11 -10.04
N LEU A 85 18.58 18.87 -10.34
CA LEU A 85 17.99 19.28 -11.62
C LEU A 85 17.95 20.80 -11.80
N VAL A 86 17.64 21.54 -10.73
CA VAL A 86 17.61 23.01 -10.74
C VAL A 86 19.01 23.59 -10.90
N ASP A 87 20.01 23.04 -10.21
CA ASP A 87 21.41 23.48 -10.28
C ASP A 87 21.99 23.28 -11.69
N GLU A 88 21.53 22.25 -12.41
CA GLU A 88 21.86 22.03 -13.82
C GLU A 88 21.07 22.92 -14.80
N GLY A 89 20.19 23.78 -14.29
CA GLY A 89 19.35 24.67 -15.10
C GLY A 89 18.24 23.96 -15.87
N ARG A 90 17.85 22.74 -15.47
CA ARG A 90 16.79 21.97 -16.14
C ARG A 90 15.42 22.38 -15.62
N ALA A 91 14.50 22.67 -16.54
CA ALA A 91 13.09 22.88 -16.19
C ALA A 91 12.50 21.58 -15.64
N THR A 92 11.92 21.67 -14.44
CA THR A 92 11.44 20.50 -13.69
C THR A 92 10.01 20.75 -13.22
N ASP A 93 9.09 19.90 -13.67
CA ASP A 93 7.68 19.91 -13.27
C ASP A 93 7.35 18.69 -12.40
N VAL A 94 6.48 18.88 -11.40
CA VAL A 94 6.10 17.83 -10.45
C VAL A 94 4.61 17.55 -10.56
N VAL A 95 4.26 16.28 -10.71
CA VAL A 95 2.87 15.82 -10.76
C VAL A 95 2.61 14.91 -9.57
N TYR A 96 1.55 15.20 -8.80
CA TYR A 96 1.11 14.42 -7.66
C TYR A 96 -0.19 13.66 -7.98
N PRO A 97 -0.11 12.44 -8.56
CA PRO A 97 -1.29 11.61 -8.75
C PRO A 97 -1.76 11.02 -7.42
N ASP A 98 -3.07 10.98 -7.21
CA ASP A 98 -3.71 10.32 -6.06
C ASP A 98 -4.81 9.36 -6.54
N PHE A 99 -4.91 8.20 -5.88
CA PHE A 99 -5.90 7.19 -6.22
C PHE A 99 -7.10 7.29 -5.28
N ARG A 100 -8.30 7.42 -5.85
CA ARG A 100 -9.54 7.40 -5.07
C ARG A 100 -9.85 5.96 -4.63
N MET A 101 -9.98 5.75 -3.32
CA MET A 101 -10.35 4.46 -2.74
C MET A 101 -9.44 3.33 -3.25
N ASP A 102 -8.14 3.58 -3.17
CA ASP A 102 -7.05 2.73 -3.63
C ASP A 102 -7.16 1.28 -3.16
N PHE A 103 -7.50 1.03 -1.90
CA PHE A 103 -7.65 -0.33 -1.38
C PHE A 103 -8.97 -1.01 -1.81
N ASP A 104 -10.03 -0.24 -2.03
CA ASP A 104 -11.36 -0.78 -2.39
C ASP A 104 -11.48 -1.09 -3.89
N THR A 105 -10.62 -0.49 -4.72
CA THR A 105 -10.66 -0.60 -6.18
C THR A 105 -9.70 -1.65 -6.76
N VAL A 106 -8.89 -2.29 -5.91
CA VAL A 106 -7.94 -3.32 -6.37
C VAL A 106 -8.69 -4.56 -6.87
N SER A 107 -8.51 -4.90 -8.14
CA SER A 107 -9.03 -6.16 -8.69
C SER A 107 -8.30 -7.36 -8.09
N HIS A 108 -9.04 -8.26 -7.46
CA HIS A 108 -8.49 -9.52 -6.93
C HIS A 108 -7.79 -10.35 -8.02
N LYS A 109 -8.31 -10.37 -9.25
CA LYS A 109 -7.69 -11.10 -10.37
C LYS A 109 -6.29 -10.58 -10.69
N ILE A 110 -6.16 -9.26 -10.88
CA ILE A 110 -4.88 -8.62 -11.21
C ILE A 110 -3.89 -8.77 -10.04
N LEU A 111 -4.37 -8.66 -8.80
CA LEU A 111 -3.55 -8.85 -7.62
C LEU A 111 -2.98 -10.28 -7.58
N MET A 112 -3.81 -11.30 -7.79
CA MET A 112 -3.37 -12.71 -7.79
C MET A 112 -2.37 -13.00 -8.92
N GLU A 113 -2.62 -12.49 -10.13
CA GLU A 113 -1.69 -12.61 -11.27
C GLU A 113 -0.32 -11.98 -10.95
N LYS A 114 -0.30 -10.82 -10.30
CA LYS A 114 0.96 -10.20 -9.85
C LYS A 114 1.66 -11.04 -8.79
N LEU A 115 0.94 -11.53 -7.78
CA LEU A 115 1.53 -12.36 -6.71
C LEU A 115 2.14 -13.65 -7.28
N MET A 116 1.44 -14.33 -8.19
CA MET A 116 1.95 -15.51 -8.89
C MET A 116 3.20 -15.18 -9.72
N LYS A 117 3.21 -14.06 -10.45
CA LYS A 117 4.40 -13.63 -11.21
C LYS A 117 5.62 -13.42 -10.32
N TYR A 118 5.43 -12.99 -9.07
CA TYR A 118 6.52 -12.81 -8.13
C TYR A 118 6.87 -14.10 -7.36
N GLY A 119 6.20 -15.23 -7.62
CA GLY A 119 6.49 -16.54 -7.05
C GLY A 119 6.19 -16.61 -5.55
N LEU A 120 5.01 -16.12 -5.15
CA LEU A 120 4.43 -16.33 -3.82
C LEU A 120 3.53 -17.57 -3.79
N ASP A 121 3.80 -18.55 -4.65
CA ASP A 121 3.04 -19.79 -4.82
C ASP A 121 3.61 -21.00 -4.06
N GLU A 122 4.70 -20.84 -3.29
CA GLU A 122 5.30 -21.86 -2.41
C GLU A 122 5.63 -21.34 -1.02
#